data_AF-A0A7C9EMJ9-F1
#
_entry.id   AF-A0A7C9EMJ9-F1
#
_cell.length_a   1.000
_cell.length_b   1.000
_cell.length_c   1.000
_cell.angle_alpha   90.00
_cell.angle_beta   90.00
_cell.angle_gamma   90.00
#
_symmetry.space_group_name_H-M   'P 1'
#
loop_
_entity.id
_entity.type
_entity.pdbx_description
1 polymer ?
#
loop_
_entity_poly.entity_id
_entity_poly.type
_entity_poly.pdbx_seq_one_letter_code
_entity_poly.pdbx_strand_id
1 'polypeptide(L)'
;FCDEPRFPFCLSDQFSYAWFKDTEQNDPTKETLEVQYEDLIKAVESSTPQQYGNKDIASMVIGEFEGKSKSSQNLGFNQAEAAVRVNNKSEAKSFVDRRDTPLHYWRRRLEMAN
;
A
#
# COMPACT_ATOMS: atom_id res chain seq x y z
N PHE A 1 -7.11 8.59 2.47
CA PHE A 1 -6.16 8.93 1.39
C PHE A 1 -6.49 10.25 0.70
N CYS A 2 -7.79 10.54 0.53
CA CYS A 2 -8.26 11.75 -0.15
C CYS A 2 -8.68 12.89 0.79
N ASP A 3 -8.82 12.63 2.10
CA ASP A 3 -9.27 13.64 3.09
C ASP A 3 -8.13 14.34 3.84
N GLU A 4 -6.89 14.25 3.35
CA GLU A 4 -5.75 14.90 4.01
C GLU A 4 -6.00 16.42 4.11
N PRO A 5 -6.00 17.03 5.31
CA PRO A 5 -6.39 18.43 5.48
C PRO A 5 -5.48 19.42 4.75
N ARG A 6 -4.22 19.05 4.51
CA ARG A 6 -3.22 19.91 3.88
C ARG A 6 -3.27 19.90 2.36
N PHE A 7 -3.90 18.89 1.75
CA PHE A 7 -3.87 18.71 0.30
C PHE A 7 -5.28 18.49 -0.27
N PRO A 8 -5.62 19.17 -1.39
CA PRO A 8 -6.89 18.94 -2.07
C PRO A 8 -6.89 17.67 -2.94
N PHE A 9 -5.74 17.01 -3.10
CA PHE A 9 -5.57 15.80 -3.92
C PHE A 9 -5.34 14.55 -3.06
N CYS A 10 -5.65 13.39 -3.61
CA CYS A 10 -5.40 12.10 -2.94
C CYS A 10 -3.90 11.76 -2.95
N LEU A 11 -3.39 11.22 -1.84
CA LEU A 11 -1.98 10.83 -1.71
C LEU A 11 -1.67 9.40 -2.16
N SER A 12 -2.70 8.56 -2.29
CA SER A 12 -2.58 7.15 -2.67
C SER A 12 -3.94 6.61 -3.10
N ASP A 13 -3.95 5.39 -3.62
CA ASP A 13 -5.14 4.58 -3.87
C ASP A 13 -5.19 3.37 -2.91
N GLN A 14 -6.37 2.78 -2.72
CA GLN A 14 -6.56 1.73 -1.71
C GLN A 14 -5.71 0.48 -2.00
N PHE A 15 -5.62 0.06 -3.27
CA PHE A 15 -4.88 -1.13 -3.65
C PHE A 15 -3.39 -0.91 -3.40
N SER A 16 -2.83 0.18 -3.93
CA SER A 16 -1.40 0.50 -3.82
C SER A 16 -0.97 0.70 -2.37
N TYR A 17 -1.79 1.40 -1.58
CA TYR A 17 -1.51 1.58 -0.16
C TYR A 17 -1.51 0.26 0.61
N ALA A 18 -2.45 -0.65 0.31
CA ALA A 18 -2.61 -1.88 1.07
C ALA A 18 -1.39 -2.81 0.92
N TRP A 19 -0.97 -3.14 -0.31
CA TRP A 19 0.20 -4.03 -0.50
C TRP A 19 1.50 -3.37 -0.04
N PHE A 20 1.65 -2.05 -0.24
CA PHE A 20 2.86 -1.35 0.21
C PHE A 20 2.96 -1.31 1.74
N LYS A 21 1.83 -1.06 2.42
CA LYS A 21 1.78 -1.03 3.89
C LYS A 21 2.05 -2.40 4.49
N ASP A 22 1.59 -3.45 3.83
CA ASP A 22 1.83 -4.85 4.17
C ASP A 22 3.32 -5.19 4.10
N THR A 23 3.99 -4.93 2.97
CA THR A 23 5.45 -5.11 2.84
C THR A 23 6.24 -4.30 3.89
N GLU A 24 5.80 -3.09 4.27
CA GLU A 24 6.44 -2.30 5.33
C GLU A 24 6.30 -2.92 6.74
N GLN A 25 5.26 -3.73 6.98
CA GLN A 25 4.93 -4.28 8.30
C GLN A 25 5.42 -5.71 8.48
N ASN A 26 5.60 -6.45 7.39
CA ASN A 26 5.99 -7.85 7.37
C ASN A 26 7.45 -8.05 6.92
N ASP A 27 7.94 -9.28 7.05
CA ASP A 27 9.28 -9.65 6.58
C ASP A 27 9.17 -10.19 5.14
N PRO A 28 9.59 -9.42 4.12
CA PRO A 28 9.46 -9.81 2.71
C PRO A 28 10.29 -11.06 2.38
N THR A 29 11.23 -11.48 3.25
CA THR A 29 12.03 -12.70 3.05
C THR A 29 11.30 -13.97 3.48
N LYS A 30 10.13 -13.84 4.11
CA LYS A 30 9.31 -14.93 4.67
C LYS A 30 7.91 -14.96 4.10
N GLU A 31 7.32 -13.79 3.89
CA GLU A 31 5.98 -13.67 3.34
C GLU A 31 5.97 -14.02 1.84
N THR A 32 4.96 -14.79 1.42
CA THR A 32 4.77 -15.17 0.02
C THR A 32 3.83 -14.22 -0.70
N LEU A 33 3.94 -14.16 -2.02
CA LEU A 33 3.01 -13.40 -2.87
C LEU A 33 1.55 -13.83 -2.65
N GLU A 34 1.28 -15.11 -2.39
CA GLU A 34 -0.08 -15.62 -2.10
C GLU A 34 -0.61 -15.07 -0.77
N VAL A 35 0.23 -15.03 0.28
CA VAL A 35 -0.18 -14.48 1.59
C VAL A 35 -0.52 -13.00 1.45
N GLN A 36 0.35 -12.21 0.82
CA GLN A 36 0.08 -10.80 0.57
C GLN A 36 -1.18 -10.61 -0.29
N TYR A 37 -1.42 -11.46 -1.29
CA TYR A 37 -2.66 -11.42 -2.07
C TYR A 37 -3.91 -11.67 -1.23
N GLU A 38 -3.89 -12.67 -0.34
CA GLU A 38 -5.01 -12.95 0.57
C GLU A 38 -5.29 -11.80 1.53
N ASP A 39 -4.25 -11.14 2.04
CA ASP A 39 -4.38 -9.99 2.93
C ASP A 39 -4.82 -8.73 2.17
N LEU A 40 -4.38 -8.57 0.93
CA LEU A 40 -4.83 -7.52 0.03
C LEU A 40 -6.34 -7.62 -0.27
N ILE A 41 -6.88 -8.82 -0.49
CA ILE A 41 -8.33 -9.04 -0.67
C ILE A 41 -9.11 -8.56 0.56
N LYS A 42 -8.59 -8.81 1.77
CA LYS A 42 -9.25 -8.40 3.01
C LYS A 42 -9.18 -6.87 3.21
N ALA A 43 -8.09 -6.23 2.78
CA ALA A 43 -7.84 -4.81 2.98
C ALA A 43 -8.49 -3.89 1.91
N VAL A 44 -8.71 -4.40 0.70
CA VAL A 44 -9.28 -3.64 -0.43
C VAL A 44 -10.79 -3.89 -0.53
N GLU A 45 -11.57 -3.00 0.08
CA GLU A 45 -13.03 -3.09 0.15
C GLU A 45 -13.74 -2.44 -1.05
N SER A 46 -13.13 -1.45 -1.71
CA SER A 46 -13.80 -0.66 -2.77
C SER A 46 -13.75 -1.31 -4.16
N SER A 47 -13.05 -2.43 -4.30
CA SER A 47 -12.93 -3.19 -5.55
C SER A 47 -12.59 -4.65 -5.24
N THR A 48 -12.48 -5.50 -6.26
CA THR A 48 -12.11 -6.90 -6.08
C THR A 48 -10.73 -7.15 -6.68
N PRO A 49 -9.66 -7.25 -5.86
CA PRO A 49 -8.36 -7.72 -6.32
C PRO A 49 -8.47 -9.06 -7.04
N GLN A 50 -7.64 -9.28 -8.06
CA GLN A 50 -7.64 -10.49 -8.88
C GLN A 50 -6.21 -10.95 -9.13
N GLN A 51 -6.02 -12.27 -9.22
CA GLN A 51 -4.75 -12.90 -9.59
C GLN A 51 -4.86 -13.67 -10.91
N TYR A 52 -3.82 -13.60 -11.74
CA TYR A 52 -3.80 -14.17 -13.09
C TYR A 52 -2.43 -14.80 -13.42
N GLY A 53 -2.37 -15.59 -14.48
CA GLY A 53 -1.13 -16.22 -14.95
C GLY A 53 -0.80 -17.52 -14.23
N ASN A 54 0.50 -17.85 -14.14
CA ASN A 54 0.96 -19.03 -13.43
C ASN A 54 0.95 -18.79 -11.91
N LYS A 55 -0.04 -19.37 -11.24
CA LYS A 55 -0.24 -19.22 -9.78
C LYS A 55 0.83 -19.91 -8.94
N ASP A 56 1.62 -20.83 -9.51
CA ASP A 56 2.73 -21.45 -8.78
C ASP A 56 3.78 -20.40 -8.37
N ILE A 57 3.90 -19.30 -9.12
CA ILE A 57 4.76 -18.16 -8.78
C ILE A 57 4.34 -17.52 -7.45
N ALA A 58 3.05 -17.55 -7.09
CA ALA A 58 2.54 -16.93 -5.87
C ALA A 58 3.07 -17.62 -4.59
N SER A 59 3.61 -18.84 -4.70
CA SER A 59 4.26 -19.55 -3.59
C SER A 59 5.65 -19.00 -3.25
N MET A 60 6.24 -18.14 -4.09
CA MET A 60 7.54 -17.52 -3.87
C MET A 60 7.43 -16.37 -2.86
N VAL A 61 8.53 -16.12 -2.13
CA VAL A 61 8.60 -15.00 -1.18
C VAL A 61 8.70 -13.66 -1.91
N ILE A 62 8.06 -12.63 -1.34
CA ILE A 62 7.93 -11.29 -1.94
C ILE A 62 9.31 -10.66 -2.20
N GLY A 63 10.28 -10.93 -1.33
CA GLY A 63 11.62 -10.36 -1.43
C GLY A 63 12.43 -10.76 -2.66
N GLU A 64 12.01 -11.80 -3.39
CA GLU A 64 12.58 -12.13 -4.72
C GLU A 64 12.15 -11.11 -5.80
N PHE A 65 11.08 -10.34 -5.56
CA PHE A 65 10.51 -9.37 -6.50
C PHE A 65 10.66 -7.92 -6.03
N GLU A 66 10.43 -7.66 -4.74
CA GLU A 66 10.42 -6.30 -4.16
C GLU A 66 11.77 -5.90 -3.53
N GLY A 67 12.76 -6.80 -3.55
CA GLY A 67 14.06 -6.61 -2.90
C GLY A 67 14.13 -7.20 -1.50
N LYS A 68 15.34 -7.29 -0.93
CA LYS A 68 15.68 -8.09 0.27
C LYS A 68 15.62 -9.61 0.06
N SER A 69 15.81 -10.13 -1.17
CA SER A 69 16.02 -11.57 -1.38
C SER A 69 17.16 -12.12 -0.49
N LYS A 70 17.19 -13.43 -0.23
CA LYS A 70 18.30 -14.07 0.51
C LYS A 70 19.68 -13.75 -0.10
N SER A 71 19.73 -13.46 -1.41
CA SER A 71 20.94 -13.04 -2.10
C SER A 71 21.39 -11.61 -1.75
N SER A 72 20.45 -10.70 -1.44
CA SER A 72 20.71 -9.30 -1.12
C SER A 72 21.15 -9.07 0.33
N GLN A 73 20.84 -9.98 1.26
CA GLN A 73 21.28 -9.90 2.66
C GLN A 73 22.81 -9.99 2.84
N ASN A 74 23.53 -10.53 1.85
CA ASN A 74 25.00 -10.61 1.85
C ASN A 74 25.70 -9.31 1.42
N LEU A 75 24.98 -8.23 1.10
CA LEU A 75 25.58 -6.99 0.61
C LEU A 75 26.08 -6.02 1.70
N GLY A 76 26.14 -6.43 2.97
CA GLY A 76 26.85 -5.68 4.03
C GLY A 76 26.30 -4.28 4.33
N PHE A 77 25.10 -3.93 3.84
CA PHE A 77 24.44 -2.69 4.21
C PHE A 77 23.84 -2.84 5.61
N ASN A 78 24.55 -2.32 6.62
CA ASN A 78 24.02 -2.15 7.97
C ASN A 78 22.83 -1.19 7.93
N GLN A 79 21.62 -1.73 7.73
CA GLN A 79 20.40 -0.96 7.73
C GLN A 79 19.97 -0.74 9.18
N ALA A 80 20.45 0.33 9.79
CA ALA A 80 19.87 0.84 11.03
C ALA A 80 18.51 1.46 10.70
N GLU A 81 17.47 0.63 10.57
CA GLU A 81 16.10 1.12 10.41
C GLU A 81 15.60 1.60 11.79
N ALA A 82 15.64 2.92 12.00
CA ALA A 82 14.94 3.53 13.12
C ALA A 82 13.43 3.38 12.87
N ALA A 83 12.77 2.51 13.64
CA ALA A 83 11.32 2.34 13.58
C ALA A 83 10.64 3.67 13.98
N VAL A 84 10.17 4.43 12.98
CA VAL A 84 9.29 5.57 13.22
C VAL A 84 7.91 5.01 13.62
N ARG A 85 7.62 5.03 14.91
CA ARG A 85 6.28 4.73 15.44
C ARG A 85 5.34 5.89 15.09
N VAL A 86 4.70 5.81 13.92
CA VAL A 86 3.59 6.69 13.55
C VAL A 86 2.31 6.13 14.16
N ASN A 87 1.91 6.64 15.33
CA ASN A 87 0.59 6.38 15.92
C ASN A 87 -0.46 7.25 15.21
N ASN A 88 -0.84 6.87 13.99
CA ASN A 88 -1.99 7.47 13.34
C ASN A 88 -3.18 6.52 13.46
N LYS A 89 -4.10 6.83 14.38
CA LYS A 89 -5.48 6.35 14.28
C LYS A 89 -5.94 6.72 12.86
N SER A 90 -6.17 5.73 12.01
CA SER A 90 -6.66 5.99 10.66
C SER A 90 -8.07 6.57 10.79
N GLU A 91 -8.18 7.88 10.65
CA GLU A 91 -9.44 8.55 10.39
C GLU A 91 -10.12 7.90 9.18
N ALA A 92 -11.45 7.89 9.20
CA ALA A 92 -12.31 7.25 8.22
C ALA A 92 -11.76 7.45 6.80
N LYS A 93 -11.38 6.35 6.14
CA LYS A 93 -10.87 6.39 4.77
C LYS A 93 -12.05 6.76 3.87
N SER A 94 -12.21 8.01 3.43
CA SER A 94 -13.08 8.23 2.28
C SER A 94 -12.44 7.58 1.05
N PHE A 95 -13.25 6.78 0.36
CA PHE A 95 -12.91 6.18 -0.92
C PHE A 95 -13.53 7.04 -2.01
N VAL A 96 -12.72 7.42 -2.99
CA VAL A 96 -13.13 8.20 -4.16
C VAL A 96 -12.83 7.34 -5.38
N ASP A 97 -13.81 7.12 -6.25
CA ASP A 97 -13.56 6.44 -7.53
C ASP A 97 -12.55 7.26 -8.32
N ARG A 98 -11.59 6.59 -8.97
CA ARG A 98 -10.52 7.24 -9.72
C ARG A 98 -11.04 8.22 -10.78
N ARG A 99 -12.22 7.97 -11.35
CA ARG A 99 -12.88 8.85 -12.33
C ARG A 99 -13.41 10.14 -11.70
N ASP A 100 -13.71 10.10 -10.42
CA ASP A 100 -14.25 11.23 -9.66
C ASP A 100 -13.16 12.06 -8.98
N THR A 101 -11.90 11.61 -8.98
CA THR A 101 -10.76 12.34 -8.40
C THR A 101 -10.65 13.81 -8.87
N PRO A 102 -10.87 14.17 -10.15
CA PRO A 102 -10.83 15.57 -10.57
C PRO A 102 -11.95 16.42 -9.95
N LEU A 103 -13.17 15.88 -9.87
CA LEU A 103 -14.30 16.57 -9.25
C LEU A 103 -14.07 16.72 -7.74
N HIS A 104 -13.58 15.66 -7.10
CA HIS A 104 -13.19 15.68 -5.70
C HIS A 104 -12.15 16.76 -5.41
N TYR A 105 -11.11 16.86 -6.24
CA TYR A 105 -10.07 17.88 -6.11
C TYR A 105 -10.64 19.30 -6.16
N TRP A 106 -11.49 19.60 -7.15
CA TRP A 106 -12.07 20.93 -7.27
C TRP A 106 -13.01 21.27 -6.11
N ARG A 107 -13.81 20.31 -5.64
CA ARG A 107 -14.63 20.48 -4.44
C ARG A 107 -13.77 20.86 -3.23
N ARG A 108 -12.70 20.09 -2.96
CA ARG A 108 -11.77 20.35 -1.85
C ARG A 108 -11.09 21.71 -1.97
N ARG A 109 -10.67 22.09 -3.18
CA ARG A 109 -10.07 23.42 -3.46
C ARG A 109 -11.00 24.58 -3.07
N LEU A 110 -12.31 24.44 -3.32
CA LEU A 110 -13.30 25.44 -2.95
C LEU A 110 -13.54 25.46 -1.44
N GLU A 111 -13.66 24.28 -0.82
CA GLU A 111 -13.81 24.14 0.64
C GLU A 111 -12.62 24.75 1.40
N MET A 112 -11.39 24.57 0.92
CA MET A 112 -10.17 25.09 1.54
C MET A 112 -9.96 26.61 1.33
N ALA A 113 -10.66 27.22 0.38
CA ALA A 113 -10.55 28.65 0.08
C ALA A 113 -11.52 29.50 0.92
N ASN A 114 -12.48 28.86 1.59
CA ASN A 114 -13.41 29.47 2.54
C ASN A 114 -12.91 29.31 3.97
#